data_AF-A0A392R9X0-F1
#
_entry.id   AF-A0A392R9X0-F1
#
_cell.length_a   1.000
_cell.length_b   1.000
_cell.length_c   1.000
_cell.angle_alpha   90.00
_cell.angle_beta   90.00
_cell.angle_gamma   90.00
#
_symmetry.space_group_name_H-M   'P 1'
#
loop_
_entity.id
_entity.type
_entity.pdbx_description
1 polymer ?
#
loop_
_entity_poly.entity_id
_entity_poly.type
_entity_poly.pdbx_seq_one_letter_code
_entity_poly.pdbx_strand_id
1 'polypeptide(L)' 'MPDFAEVYGFIGSVFDPDTNGHVQKLKEMDPINFETVSLILE' A
#
# COMPACT_ATOMS: atom_id res chain seq x y z
N MET A 1 -5.28 -12.29 7.72
CA MET A 1 -6.32 -11.29 7.37
C MET A 1 -5.59 -10.00 7.06
N PRO A 2 -5.99 -9.22 6.03
CA PRO A 2 -5.27 -7.99 5.69
C PRO A 2 -5.32 -6.97 6.83
N ASP A 3 -4.22 -6.25 7.02
CA ASP A 3 -4.16 -5.07 7.86
C ASP A 3 -4.63 -3.86 7.06
N PHE A 4 -5.90 -3.50 7.26
CA PHE A 4 -6.50 -2.38 6.56
C PHE A 4 -5.89 -1.03 6.95
N ALA A 5 -5.31 -0.88 8.15
CA ALA A 5 -4.66 0.37 8.53
C ALA A 5 -3.41 0.58 7.67
N GLU A 6 -2.62 -0.48 7.45
CA GLU A 6 -1.46 -0.42 6.57
C GLU A 6 -1.86 -0.21 5.09
N VAL A 7 -2.87 -0.95 4.62
CA VAL A 7 -3.38 -0.84 3.23
C VAL A 7 -3.86 0.57 2.92
N TYR A 8 -4.76 1.13 3.74
CA TYR A 8 -5.28 2.48 3.49
C TYR A 8 -4.22 3.57 3.72
N GLY A 9 -3.31 3.36 4.67
CA GLY A 9 -2.15 4.25 4.85
C GLY A 9 -1.23 4.26 3.64
N PHE A 10 -0.98 3.10 3.02
CA PHE A 10 -0.22 3.00 1.78
C PHE A 10 -0.94 3.74 0.64
N ILE A 11 -2.23 3.45 0.42
CA ILE A 11 -3.04 4.08 -0.64
C ILE A 11 -3.05 5.60 -0.47
N GLY A 12 -3.31 6.09 0.74
CA GLY A 12 -3.28 7.54 1.03
C GLY A 12 -1.92 8.15 0.71
N SER A 13 -0.82 7.46 1.02
CA SER A 13 0.53 7.94 0.73
C SER A 13 0.83 8.05 -0.77
N VAL A 14 0.22 7.23 -1.64
CA VAL A 14 0.42 7.32 -3.11
C VAL A 14 -0.06 8.67 -3.66
N PHE A 15 -1.02 9.32 -3.00
CA PHE A 15 -1.54 10.63 -3.39
C PHE A 15 -0.82 11.80 -2.71
N ASP A 16 0.11 11.52 -1.79
CA ASP A 16 0.91 12.53 -1.12
C ASP A 16 2.16 12.85 -1.97
N PRO A 17 2.27 14.06 -2.54
CA PRO A 17 3.40 14.44 -3.40
C PRO A 17 4.74 14.52 -2.67
N ASP A 18 4.73 14.61 -1.33
CA ASP A 18 5.95 14.65 -0.52
C ASP A 18 6.46 13.24 -0.18
N THR A 19 5.64 12.22 -0.39
CA THR A 19 6.02 10.83 -0.12
C THR A 19 6.78 10.24 -1.31
N ASN A 20 7.85 9.49 -1.01
CA ASN A 20 8.69 8.82 -2.00
C ASN A 20 8.88 7.35 -1.62
N GLY A 21 9.34 6.52 -2.57
CA GLY A 21 9.68 5.12 -2.29
C GLY A 21 8.49 4.16 -2.21
N HIS A 22 7.32 4.53 -2.75
CA HIS A 22 6.12 3.68 -2.76
C HIS A 22 6.40 2.26 -3.27
N VAL A 23 7.20 2.11 -4.32
CA VAL A 23 7.52 0.79 -4.89
C VAL A 23 8.32 -0.09 -3.92
N GLN A 24 9.20 0.51 -3.12
CA GLN A 24 9.94 -0.25 -2.11
C GLN A 24 9.02 -0.64 -0.95
N LYS A 25 8.25 0.33 -0.43
CA LYS A 25 7.26 0.08 0.64
C LYS A 25 6.27 -1.01 0.24
N LEU A 26 5.77 -0.97 -0.99
CA LEU A 26 4.83 -1.98 -1.53
C LEU A 26 5.43 -3.40 -1.58
N LYS A 27 6.74 -3.53 -1.83
CA LYS A 27 7.46 -4.82 -1.84
C LYS A 27 7.76 -5.35 -0.44
N GLU A 28 7.81 -4.47 0.55
CA GLU A 28 8.07 -4.81 1.95
C GLU A 28 6.78 -5.18 2.72
N MET A 29 5.61 -4.87 2.15
CA MET A 29 4.31 -5.23 2.73
C MET A 29 4.11 -6.74 2.78
N ASP A 30 3.34 -7.19 3.78
CA ASP A 30 2.86 -8.56 3.83
C ASP A 30 2.11 -8.93 2.53
N PRO A 31 2.28 -10.15 1.99
CA PRO A 31 1.68 -10.54 0.71
C PRO A 31 0.17 -10.32 0.62
N ILE A 32 -0.55 -10.57 1.73
CA ILE A 32 -2.00 -10.36 1.81
C ILE A 32 -2.38 -8.87 1.73
N ASN A 33 -1.55 -7.97 2.25
CA ASN A 33 -1.78 -6.52 2.18
C ASN A 33 -1.43 -6.01 0.78
N PHE A 34 -0.36 -6.53 0.17
CA PHE A 34 -0.02 -6.26 -1.23
C PHE A 34 -1.15 -6.64 -2.18
N GLU A 35 -1.69 -7.86 -2.09
CA GLU A 35 -2.81 -8.30 -2.91
C GLU A 35 -4.05 -7.43 -2.71
N THR A 36 -4.31 -7.03 -1.45
CA THR A 36 -5.45 -6.14 -1.12
C THR A 36 -5.27 -4.75 -1.75
N VAL A 37 -4.07 -4.16 -1.69
CA VAL A 37 -3.77 -2.89 -2.38
C VAL A 37 -3.96 -3.05 -3.89
N SER A 38 -3.48 -4.15 -4.47
CA SER A 38 -3.58 -4.41 -5.91
C SER A 38 -5.04 -4.56 -6.36
N LEU A 39 -5.88 -5.21 -5.56
CA LEU A 39 -7.32 -5.35 -5.83
C LEU A 39 -8.07 -4.01 -5.78
N ILE A 40 -7.64 -3.08 -4.91
CA ILE A 40 -8.29 -1.78 -4.73
C ILE A 40 -7.88 -0.79 -5.83
N LEU A 41 -6.65 -0.90 -6.35
CA LEU A 41 -6.12 -0.01 -7.39
C LEU A 41 -6.35 -0.51 -8.82
N GLU A 42 -6.81 -1.76 -9.01
CA GLU A 42 -7.26 -2.31 -10.30
C GLU A 42 -8.53 -1.64 -10.83
#